data_AF-A0A1G5UIF1-F1
#
_entry.id   AF-A0A1G5UIF1-F1
#
_cell.length_a   1.000
_cell.length_b   1.000
_cell.length_c   1.000
_cell.angle_alpha   90.00
_cell.angle_beta   90.00
_cell.angle_gamma   90.00
#
_symmetry.space_group_name_H-M   'P 1'
#
loop_
_entity.id
_entity.type
_entity.pdbx_description
1 polymer ?
#
loop_
_entity_poly.entity_id
_entity_poly.type
_entity_poly.pdbx_seq_one_letter_code
_entity_poly.pdbx_strand_id
1 'polypeptide(L)'
;MPKLTVTRARAITNEVVYLAALPEDEEANAPFTRLLQFDRGKWEHVDYNRGTQRLARYVRPEGGRIAVLLSPQGDTYSPNDSFKAAVIAEDTPELQSTKKLGRMVDIRQIGADLYACGDGGQTYRRVGKDGVWHPLDLGLFDDEISNDWVFEIRAPGATMGEQDKYWGKHPDLKRERDRRIDLSLQNKKLYAINGPSPDDIYIASGNGEIFHNDGHTTRKLTSPVSSALLDILVQDPDTVWVSGRDGTLLCGNARAGFQTLASGRQGFSTMALFEGKIYLSSFASPRGLFVYDGQLWQVASDGARAFDDVHTVDARDGVLWVIGSTTLARFDGKSWERIKLPEWAD
;
A
#
# COMPACT_ATOMS: atom_id res chain seq x y z
N MET A 1 22.09 -1.71 -23.24
CA MET A 1 21.93 -1.99 -21.81
C MET A 1 20.52 -1.54 -21.43
N PRO A 2 19.80 -2.27 -20.56
CA PRO A 2 18.45 -1.85 -20.19
C PRO A 2 18.50 -0.50 -19.47
N LYS A 3 17.47 0.34 -19.64
CA LYS A 3 17.38 1.56 -18.83
C LYS A 3 16.87 1.23 -17.45
N LEU A 4 17.23 2.06 -16.47
CA LEU A 4 16.72 1.97 -15.11
C LEU A 4 15.30 2.55 -15.03
N THR A 5 14.36 1.78 -14.50
CA THR A 5 12.99 2.22 -14.21
C THR A 5 12.75 2.16 -12.70
N VAL A 6 12.47 3.30 -12.09
CA VAL A 6 12.09 3.38 -10.66
C VAL A 6 10.64 2.93 -10.51
N THR A 7 10.37 2.04 -9.56
CA THR A 7 9.03 1.51 -9.33
C THR A 7 8.48 1.92 -7.97
N ARG A 8 9.33 2.11 -6.96
CA ARG A 8 8.95 2.54 -5.61
C ARG A 8 10.03 3.45 -5.05
N ALA A 9 9.65 4.33 -4.13
CA ALA A 9 10.58 5.21 -3.46
C ALA A 9 10.14 5.49 -2.02
N ARG A 10 11.11 5.85 -1.17
CA ARG A 10 10.87 6.34 0.19
C ARG A 10 11.96 7.30 0.61
N ALA A 11 11.57 8.52 1.00
CA ALA A 11 12.47 9.48 1.61
C ALA A 11 12.74 9.11 3.08
N ILE A 12 14.00 9.13 3.49
CA ILE A 12 14.43 8.86 4.87
C ILE A 12 14.71 10.18 5.60
N THR A 13 15.35 11.12 4.90
CA THR A 13 15.63 12.50 5.32
C THR A 13 15.49 13.46 4.13
N ASN A 14 15.88 14.72 4.30
CA ASN A 14 16.04 15.69 3.22
C ASN A 14 17.23 15.40 2.27
N GLU A 15 18.17 14.54 2.68
CA GLU A 15 19.39 14.21 1.93
C GLU A 15 19.46 12.73 1.50
N VAL A 16 18.57 11.88 2.04
CA VAL A 16 18.59 10.43 1.84
C VAL A 16 17.25 9.93 1.31
N VAL A 17 17.28 9.27 0.17
CA VAL A 17 16.13 8.59 -0.45
C VAL A 17 16.54 7.21 -0.96
N TYR A 18 15.66 6.22 -0.75
CA TYR A 18 15.81 4.89 -1.32
C TYR A 18 14.82 4.70 -2.47
N LEU A 19 15.29 4.08 -3.55
CA LEU A 19 14.51 3.76 -4.75
C LEU A 19 14.60 2.26 -5.03
N ALA A 20 13.47 1.59 -5.19
CA ALA A 20 13.44 0.28 -5.83
C ALA A 20 13.32 0.46 -7.33
N ALA A 21 14.16 -0.23 -8.08
CA ALA A 21 14.24 -0.13 -9.53
C ALA A 21 14.35 -1.50 -10.20
N LEU A 22 13.94 -1.52 -11.46
CA LEU A 22 13.98 -2.66 -12.38
C LEU A 22 14.59 -2.25 -13.73
N PRO A 23 15.09 -3.22 -14.52
CA PRO A 23 15.33 -2.97 -15.95
C PRO A 23 14.03 -2.53 -16.64
N GLU A 24 14.10 -1.61 -17.60
CA GLU A 24 12.93 -1.08 -18.34
C GLU A 24 12.09 -2.17 -19.02
N ASP A 25 12.70 -3.29 -19.39
CA ASP A 25 12.04 -4.41 -20.07
C ASP A 25 11.36 -5.40 -19.09
N GLU A 26 11.50 -5.21 -17.78
CA GLU A 26 10.94 -6.08 -16.75
C GLU A 26 9.60 -5.56 -16.21
N GLU A 27 8.70 -6.49 -15.87
CA GLU A 27 7.43 -6.14 -15.23
C GLU A 27 7.64 -5.70 -13.78
N ALA A 28 6.79 -4.80 -13.28
CA ALA A 28 6.89 -4.25 -11.91
C ALA A 28 6.80 -5.28 -10.76
N ASN A 29 6.38 -6.51 -11.05
CA ASN A 29 6.29 -7.64 -10.13
C ASN A 29 7.40 -8.68 -10.34
N ALA A 30 8.39 -8.40 -11.19
CA ALA A 30 9.55 -9.27 -11.39
C ALA A 30 10.16 -9.64 -10.03
N PRO A 31 10.64 -10.89 -9.85
CA PRO A 31 11.23 -11.36 -8.60
C PRO A 31 12.66 -10.84 -8.44
N PHE A 32 12.86 -9.54 -8.70
CA PHE A 32 14.12 -8.83 -8.63
C PHE A 32 13.87 -7.41 -8.11
N THR A 33 14.86 -6.83 -7.44
CA THR A 33 14.89 -5.39 -7.14
C THR A 33 16.33 -4.94 -7.06
N ARG A 34 16.69 -3.90 -7.82
CA ARG A 34 17.84 -3.07 -7.50
C ARG A 34 17.40 -1.98 -6.52
N LEU A 35 17.90 -2.02 -5.31
CA LEU A 35 17.67 -0.98 -4.31
C LEU A 35 18.79 0.06 -4.42
N LEU A 36 18.46 1.24 -4.94
CA LEU A 36 19.36 2.38 -4.98
C LEU A 36 19.22 3.20 -3.70
N GLN A 37 20.33 3.69 -3.18
CA GLN A 37 20.41 4.71 -2.14
C GLN A 37 21.07 5.96 -2.71
N PHE A 38 20.38 7.09 -2.61
CA PHE A 38 20.99 8.40 -2.74
C PHE A 38 21.28 8.94 -1.34
N ASP A 39 22.52 9.34 -1.07
CA ASP A 39 22.92 10.02 0.18
C ASP A 39 23.88 11.16 -0.14
N ARG A 40 23.41 12.41 0.04
CA ARG A 40 24.22 13.63 -0.11
C ARG A 40 25.04 13.68 -1.41
N GLY A 41 24.40 13.36 -2.54
CA GLY A 41 25.03 13.41 -3.86
C GLY A 41 25.72 12.13 -4.30
N LYS A 42 25.74 11.08 -3.47
CA LYS A 42 26.34 9.78 -3.80
C LYS A 42 25.28 8.72 -4.02
N TRP A 43 25.54 7.84 -4.96
CA TRP A 43 24.71 6.67 -5.26
C TRP A 43 25.41 5.40 -4.84
N GLU A 44 24.67 4.52 -4.18
CA GLU A 44 25.05 3.14 -3.89
C GLU A 44 23.86 2.24 -4.24
N HIS A 45 24.12 0.96 -4.49
CA HIS A 45 23.05 0.01 -4.77
C HIS A 45 23.31 -1.37 -4.18
N VAL A 46 22.23 -2.11 -3.97
CA VAL A 46 22.24 -3.55 -3.66
C VAL A 46 21.12 -4.24 -4.41
N ASP A 47 21.41 -5.44 -4.91
CA ASP A 47 20.45 -6.23 -5.68
C ASP A 47 19.84 -7.34 -4.83
N TYR A 48 18.54 -7.56 -4.99
CA TYR A 48 17.78 -8.61 -4.31
C TYR A 48 17.06 -9.49 -5.32
N ASN A 49 17.11 -10.81 -5.13
CA ASN A 49 16.34 -11.80 -5.90
C ASN A 49 14.90 -11.94 -5.37
N ARG A 50 14.21 -10.80 -5.22
CA ARG A 50 12.79 -10.72 -4.83
C ARG A 50 12.22 -9.37 -5.25
N GLY A 51 10.93 -9.35 -5.57
CA GLY A 51 10.23 -8.11 -5.93
C GLY A 51 9.92 -7.25 -4.70
N THR A 52 9.99 -5.93 -4.84
CA THR A 52 9.65 -4.98 -3.79
C THR A 52 8.27 -4.38 -4.02
N GLN A 53 7.36 -4.59 -3.08
CA GLN A 53 6.01 -4.03 -3.12
C GLN A 53 5.94 -2.63 -2.52
N ARG A 54 6.61 -2.38 -1.38
CA ARG A 54 6.59 -1.10 -0.66
C ARG A 54 7.86 -0.88 0.14
N LEU A 55 8.25 0.38 0.31
CA LEU A 55 9.29 0.81 1.26
C LEU A 55 8.64 1.62 2.39
N ALA A 56 9.06 1.37 3.62
CA ALA A 56 8.77 2.16 4.81
C ALA A 56 10.05 2.82 5.33
N ARG A 57 9.90 4.02 5.88
CA ARG A 57 10.92 4.63 6.73
C ARG A 57 10.70 4.11 8.16
N TYR A 58 11.73 3.53 8.75
CA TYR A 58 11.70 3.00 10.10
C TYR A 58 12.70 3.75 10.99
N VAL A 59 12.19 4.40 12.03
CA VAL A 59 12.98 4.97 13.12
C VAL A 59 13.31 3.85 14.09
N ARG A 60 14.60 3.55 14.24
CA ARG A 60 15.04 2.44 15.07
C ARG A 60 14.97 2.81 16.56
N PRO A 61 14.71 1.85 17.47
CA PRO A 61 14.71 2.09 18.91
C PRO A 61 16.04 2.64 19.44
N GLU A 62 17.16 2.18 18.89
CA GLU A 62 18.52 2.64 19.22
C GLU A 62 18.90 3.98 18.57
N GLY A 63 18.00 4.56 17.76
CA GLY A 63 18.21 5.79 17.02
C GLY A 63 18.64 5.60 15.57
N GLY A 64 18.48 6.67 14.79
CA GLY A 64 18.66 6.64 13.34
C GLY A 64 17.43 6.11 12.60
N ARG A 65 17.52 6.16 11.27
CA ARG A 65 16.40 5.91 10.35
C ARG A 65 16.91 5.02 9.23
N ILE A 66 16.16 3.99 8.87
CA ILE A 66 16.50 3.07 7.78
C ILE A 66 15.30 2.86 6.86
N ALA A 67 15.56 2.33 5.66
CA ALA A 67 14.51 1.80 4.81
C ALA A 67 14.21 0.34 5.19
N VAL A 68 12.93 0.02 5.33
CA VAL A 68 12.42 -1.35 5.43
C VAL A 68 11.60 -1.62 4.17
N LEU A 69 11.87 -2.74 3.53
CA LEU A 69 11.24 -3.19 2.31
C LEU A 69 10.24 -4.30 2.63
N LEU A 70 9.14 -4.32 1.89
CA LEU A 70 8.12 -5.35 1.92
C LEU A 70 8.02 -5.98 0.52
N SER A 71 8.14 -7.30 0.42
CA SER A 71 7.83 -8.04 -0.81
C SER A 71 6.32 -8.32 -0.93
N PRO A 72 5.80 -8.60 -2.14
CA PRO A 72 4.43 -9.07 -2.31
C PRO A 72 4.08 -10.32 -1.48
N GLN A 73 5.06 -11.18 -1.21
CA GLN A 73 4.91 -12.43 -0.45
C GLN A 73 4.99 -12.22 1.07
N GLY A 74 5.26 -11.00 1.53
CA GLY A 74 5.34 -10.68 2.95
C GLY A 74 6.75 -10.72 3.55
N ASP A 75 7.81 -10.90 2.75
CA ASP A 75 9.17 -10.74 3.23
C ASP A 75 9.40 -9.29 3.65
N THR A 76 9.94 -9.10 4.86
CA THR A 76 10.36 -7.80 5.38
C THR A 76 11.86 -7.79 5.60
N TYR A 77 12.55 -6.84 4.98
CA TYR A 77 14.02 -6.81 4.94
C TYR A 77 14.56 -5.39 4.82
N SER A 78 15.86 -5.21 5.02
CA SER A 78 16.56 -3.93 4.92
C SER A 78 17.98 -4.15 4.40
N PRO A 79 18.59 -3.18 3.71
CA PRO A 79 20.04 -3.19 3.49
C PRO A 79 20.84 -2.99 4.79
N ASN A 80 20.17 -2.63 5.90
CA ASN A 80 20.81 -2.43 7.19
C ASN A 80 20.65 -3.65 8.11
N ASP A 81 21.75 -4.27 8.48
CA ASP A 81 21.80 -5.49 9.30
C ASP A 81 21.18 -5.36 10.71
N SER A 82 21.00 -4.13 11.21
CA SER A 82 20.28 -3.91 12.48
C SER A 82 18.80 -4.31 12.40
N PHE A 83 18.24 -4.39 11.19
CA PHE A 83 16.88 -4.84 10.99
C PHE A 83 16.84 -6.35 10.76
N LYS A 84 16.25 -7.08 11.74
CA LYS A 84 16.02 -8.51 11.57
C LYS A 84 14.98 -8.75 10.49
N ALA A 85 15.37 -9.40 9.39
CA ALA A 85 14.44 -9.82 8.35
C ALA A 85 13.47 -10.88 8.87
N ALA A 86 12.26 -10.91 8.33
CA ALA A 86 11.21 -11.87 8.70
C ALA A 86 10.15 -11.95 7.61
N VAL A 87 9.43 -13.07 7.51
CA VAL A 87 8.27 -13.21 6.61
C VAL A 87 6.98 -13.06 7.42
N ILE A 88 6.06 -12.25 6.92
CA ILE A 88 4.73 -12.08 7.52
C ILE A 88 3.98 -13.41 7.38
N ALA A 89 3.39 -13.88 8.49
CA ALA A 89 2.66 -15.14 8.57
C ALA A 89 3.49 -16.40 8.22
N GLU A 90 4.82 -16.32 8.39
CA GLU A 90 5.73 -17.47 8.29
C GLU A 90 5.29 -18.59 9.24
N ASP A 91 5.25 -19.83 8.73
CA ASP A 91 4.95 -21.04 9.52
C ASP A 91 3.67 -20.96 10.37
N THR A 92 2.58 -20.44 9.79
CA THR A 92 1.27 -20.33 10.45
C THR A 92 0.21 -21.29 9.88
N PRO A 93 0.38 -22.63 9.95
CA PRO A 93 -0.53 -23.58 9.32
C PRO A 93 -1.97 -23.48 9.87
N GLU A 94 -2.13 -23.16 11.16
CA GLU A 94 -3.45 -22.96 11.77
C GLU A 94 -4.17 -21.75 11.16
N LEU A 95 -3.44 -20.65 10.95
CA LEU A 95 -3.98 -19.46 10.30
C LEU A 95 -4.32 -19.75 8.83
N GLN A 96 -3.44 -20.41 8.08
CA GLN A 96 -3.65 -20.78 6.68
C GLN A 96 -4.84 -21.74 6.49
N SER A 97 -5.15 -22.56 7.50
CA SER A 97 -6.28 -23.49 7.46
C SER A 97 -7.64 -22.82 7.69
N THR A 98 -7.65 -21.60 8.24
CA THR A 98 -8.87 -20.91 8.65
C THR A 98 -9.06 -19.56 7.96
N LYS A 99 -8.00 -18.94 7.45
CA LYS A 99 -7.99 -17.61 6.86
C LYS A 99 -7.35 -17.61 5.49
N LYS A 100 -7.96 -16.83 4.60
CA LYS A 100 -7.48 -16.61 3.25
C LYS A 100 -6.31 -15.64 3.28
N LEU A 101 -5.10 -16.17 3.14
CA LEU A 101 -3.89 -15.34 3.05
C LEU A 101 -3.57 -15.01 1.60
N GLY A 102 -2.95 -13.85 1.39
CA GLY A 102 -2.67 -13.30 0.08
C GLY A 102 -1.53 -12.30 0.10
N ARG A 103 -1.43 -11.53 -0.98
CA ARG A 103 -0.33 -10.60 -1.20
C ARG A 103 -0.32 -9.48 -0.15
N MET A 104 0.85 -9.17 0.40
CA MET A 104 1.04 -7.97 1.23
C MET A 104 1.22 -6.74 0.34
N VAL A 105 0.71 -5.57 0.77
CA VAL A 105 0.57 -4.39 -0.09
C VAL A 105 1.21 -3.13 0.50
N ASP A 106 1.04 -2.88 1.80
CA ASP A 106 1.58 -1.70 2.47
C ASP A 106 2.29 -2.05 3.77
N ILE A 107 3.26 -1.23 4.15
CA ILE A 107 3.98 -1.29 5.42
C ILE A 107 4.26 0.13 5.90
N ARG A 108 3.98 0.43 7.18
CA ARG A 108 4.23 1.73 7.81
C ARG A 108 4.70 1.54 9.25
N GLN A 109 5.51 2.49 9.73
CA GLN A 109 5.75 2.61 11.16
C GLN A 109 4.68 3.50 11.79
N ILE A 110 4.03 3.02 12.85
CA ILE A 110 3.04 3.77 13.64
C ILE A 110 3.48 3.67 15.11
N GLY A 111 3.75 4.81 15.74
CA GLY A 111 4.46 4.81 17.01
C GLY A 111 5.84 4.17 16.89
N ALA A 112 6.15 3.18 17.73
CA ALA A 112 7.42 2.45 17.69
C ALA A 112 7.41 1.25 16.72
N ASP A 113 6.22 0.76 16.35
CA ASP A 113 6.05 -0.54 15.72
C ASP A 113 5.79 -0.45 14.23
N LEU A 114 6.02 -1.57 13.53
CA LEU A 114 5.67 -1.71 12.11
C LEU A 114 4.31 -2.36 11.97
N TYR A 115 3.55 -1.88 11.00
CA TYR A 115 2.23 -2.37 10.63
C TYR A 115 2.20 -2.65 9.15
N ALA A 116 1.51 -3.72 8.75
CA ALA A 116 1.39 -4.11 7.36
C ALA A 116 -0.03 -4.57 7.03
N CYS A 117 -0.47 -4.36 5.80
CA CYS A 117 -1.76 -4.85 5.32
C CYS A 117 -1.68 -5.43 3.90
N GLY A 118 -2.66 -6.25 3.54
CA GLY A 118 -2.71 -6.93 2.23
C GLY A 118 -4.06 -7.48 1.82
N ASP A 119 -4.04 -8.32 0.80
CA ASP A 119 -5.20 -9.07 0.29
C ASP A 119 -5.74 -10.02 1.37
N GLY A 120 -7.00 -10.45 1.24
CA GLY A 120 -7.69 -11.28 2.24
C GLY A 120 -7.98 -10.56 3.57
N GLY A 121 -7.95 -9.23 3.59
CA GLY A 121 -8.19 -8.44 4.81
C GLY A 121 -7.03 -8.52 5.81
N GLN A 122 -5.88 -9.03 5.38
CA GLN A 122 -4.73 -9.26 6.24
C GLN A 122 -4.19 -7.96 6.83
N THR A 123 -4.01 -7.93 8.14
CA THR A 123 -3.36 -6.84 8.87
C THR A 123 -2.51 -7.37 10.00
N TYR A 124 -1.27 -6.90 10.10
CA TYR A 124 -0.30 -7.36 11.10
C TYR A 124 0.42 -6.21 11.77
N ARG A 125 0.91 -6.45 12.98
CA ARG A 125 1.84 -5.62 13.74
C ARG A 125 3.08 -6.41 14.09
N ARG A 126 4.24 -5.77 13.97
CA ARG A 126 5.51 -6.27 14.48
C ARG A 126 5.99 -5.36 15.60
N VAL A 127 6.10 -5.94 16.78
CA VAL A 127 6.51 -5.22 17.99
C VAL A 127 8.02 -5.31 18.16
N GLY A 128 8.69 -4.17 18.30
CA GLY A 128 10.12 -4.12 18.55
C GLY A 128 10.98 -4.82 17.49
N LYS A 129 12.00 -5.56 17.92
CA LYS A 129 13.12 -6.03 17.07
C LYS A 129 13.19 -7.53 16.83
N ASP A 130 12.27 -8.31 17.38
CA ASP A 130 12.36 -9.77 17.40
C ASP A 130 12.02 -10.44 16.05
N GLY A 131 11.42 -9.72 15.11
CA GLY A 131 11.04 -10.27 13.81
C GLY A 131 9.62 -10.81 13.74
N VAL A 132 8.87 -10.82 14.85
CA VAL A 132 7.61 -11.54 14.92
C VAL A 132 6.45 -10.62 14.51
N TRP A 133 5.60 -11.14 13.62
CA TRP A 133 4.39 -10.46 13.16
C TRP A 133 3.16 -11.11 13.78
N HIS A 134 2.28 -10.29 14.36
CA HIS A 134 1.03 -10.71 14.96
C HIS A 134 -0.15 -10.10 14.19
N PRO A 135 -1.21 -10.88 13.89
CA PRO A 135 -2.44 -10.31 13.36
C PRO A 135 -3.00 -9.22 14.28
N LEU A 136 -3.50 -8.12 13.71
CA LEU A 136 -4.18 -7.07 14.50
C LEU A 136 -5.53 -7.55 15.00
N ASP A 137 -6.35 -8.04 14.07
CA ASP A 137 -7.71 -8.49 14.33
C ASP A 137 -8.10 -9.52 13.27
N LEU A 138 -8.23 -10.78 13.69
CA LEU A 138 -8.63 -11.88 12.80
C LEU A 138 -10.07 -11.75 12.30
N GLY A 139 -10.89 -10.90 12.91
CA GLY A 139 -12.24 -10.59 12.45
C GLY A 139 -12.28 -9.80 11.14
N LEU A 140 -11.19 -9.13 10.76
CA LEU A 140 -11.08 -8.47 9.46
C LEU A 140 -10.67 -9.43 8.33
N PHE A 141 -9.95 -10.49 8.66
CA PHE A 141 -9.42 -11.45 7.69
C PHE A 141 -10.56 -12.25 7.08
N ASP A 142 -10.54 -12.39 5.76
CA ASP A 142 -11.44 -13.27 5.04
C ASP A 142 -11.18 -14.72 5.45
N ASP A 143 -12.26 -15.49 5.63
CA ASP A 143 -12.17 -16.90 6.00
C ASP A 143 -11.72 -17.76 4.80
N GLU A 144 -10.93 -18.79 5.09
CA GLU A 144 -10.64 -19.85 4.14
C GLU A 144 -11.83 -20.81 4.09
N ILE A 145 -12.50 -20.87 2.94
CA ILE A 145 -13.70 -21.69 2.74
C ILE A 145 -13.38 -22.81 1.75
N SER A 146 -13.31 -24.05 2.24
CA SER A 146 -13.30 -25.20 1.35
C SER A 146 -14.61 -25.27 0.57
N ASN A 147 -14.47 -25.30 -0.75
CA ASN A 147 -15.57 -25.45 -1.69
C ASN A 147 -15.73 -26.90 -2.17
N ASP A 148 -15.01 -27.86 -1.61
CA ASP A 148 -14.95 -29.23 -2.13
C ASP A 148 -16.35 -29.86 -2.22
N TRP A 149 -17.19 -29.67 -1.19
CA TRP A 149 -18.57 -30.16 -1.17
C TRP A 149 -19.50 -29.47 -2.20
N VAL A 150 -19.20 -28.23 -2.63
CA VAL A 150 -19.91 -27.54 -3.72
C VAL A 150 -19.70 -28.30 -5.05
N PHE A 151 -18.55 -28.96 -5.18
CA PHE A 151 -18.21 -29.84 -6.29
C PHE A 151 -18.64 -31.30 -6.04
N GLU A 152 -18.74 -31.79 -4.81
CA GLU A 152 -19.21 -33.15 -4.51
C GLU A 152 -20.73 -33.35 -4.68
N ILE A 153 -21.55 -32.30 -4.54
CA ILE A 153 -22.97 -32.37 -4.96
C ILE A 153 -23.10 -32.60 -6.48
N ARG A 154 -22.03 -32.33 -7.26
CA ARG A 154 -21.97 -32.73 -8.66
C ARG A 154 -21.78 -34.23 -8.70
N ALA A 155 -22.86 -34.99 -8.91
CA ALA A 155 -22.72 -36.35 -9.40
C ALA A 155 -21.86 -36.30 -10.68
N PRO A 156 -20.69 -36.96 -10.73
CA PRO A 156 -19.84 -36.94 -11.91
C PRO A 156 -20.65 -37.34 -13.14
N GLY A 157 -20.76 -36.45 -14.13
CA GLY A 157 -21.53 -36.69 -15.36
C GLY A 157 -22.97 -36.12 -15.41
N ALA A 158 -23.45 -35.44 -14.37
CA ALA A 158 -24.77 -34.78 -14.41
C ALA A 158 -24.80 -33.60 -15.39
N THR A 159 -25.84 -33.52 -16.24
CA THR A 159 -26.05 -32.42 -17.18
C THR A 159 -26.48 -31.13 -16.48
N MET A 160 -26.30 -29.97 -17.14
CA MET A 160 -26.75 -28.68 -16.60
C MET A 160 -28.25 -28.68 -16.24
N GLY A 161 -29.09 -29.29 -17.09
CA GLY A 161 -30.54 -29.35 -16.85
C GLY A 161 -30.94 -30.24 -15.68
N GLU A 162 -30.18 -31.30 -15.38
CA GLU A 162 -30.40 -32.13 -14.19
C GLU A 162 -29.99 -31.39 -12.91
N GLN A 163 -28.92 -30.60 -12.98
CA GLN A 163 -28.46 -29.77 -11.88
C GLN A 163 -29.50 -28.68 -11.55
N ASP A 164 -30.01 -27.97 -12.56
CA ASP A 164 -31.04 -26.94 -12.35
C ASP A 164 -32.30 -27.51 -11.68
N LYS A 165 -32.72 -28.72 -12.09
CA LYS A 165 -33.84 -29.44 -11.46
C LYS A 165 -33.56 -29.82 -10.02
N TYR A 166 -32.34 -30.28 -9.70
CA TYR A 166 -31.95 -30.60 -8.32
C TYR A 166 -32.02 -29.34 -7.45
N TRP A 167 -31.37 -28.24 -7.88
CA TRP A 167 -31.36 -27.00 -7.11
C TRP A 167 -32.75 -26.38 -6.96
N GLY A 168 -33.62 -26.52 -7.97
CA GLY A 168 -35.03 -26.13 -7.88
C GLY A 168 -35.80 -26.90 -6.79
N LYS A 169 -35.42 -28.15 -6.50
CA LYS A 169 -36.01 -28.97 -5.43
C LYS A 169 -35.36 -28.75 -4.06
N HIS A 170 -34.17 -28.14 -4.01
CA HIS A 170 -33.38 -27.95 -2.79
C HIS A 170 -32.97 -26.47 -2.60
N PRO A 171 -33.92 -25.55 -2.38
CA PRO A 171 -33.64 -24.12 -2.30
C PRO A 171 -32.70 -23.75 -1.14
N ASP A 172 -32.75 -24.45 -0.01
CA ASP A 172 -31.89 -24.18 1.14
C ASP A 172 -30.44 -24.59 0.87
N LEU A 173 -30.23 -25.76 0.26
CA LEU A 173 -28.91 -26.20 -0.18
C LEU A 173 -28.34 -25.28 -1.26
N LYS A 174 -29.19 -24.79 -2.18
CA LYS A 174 -28.78 -23.79 -3.18
C LYS A 174 -28.32 -22.49 -2.51
N ARG A 175 -29.08 -21.98 -1.53
CA ARG A 175 -28.71 -20.76 -0.79
C ARG A 175 -27.38 -20.90 -0.05
N GLU A 176 -27.16 -22.02 0.63
CA GLU A 176 -25.89 -22.27 1.34
C GLU A 176 -24.72 -22.43 0.35
N ARG A 177 -24.94 -23.09 -0.80
CA ARG A 177 -23.93 -23.19 -1.87
C ARG A 177 -23.54 -21.82 -2.39
N ASP A 178 -24.53 -21.00 -2.78
CA ASP A 178 -24.31 -19.67 -3.33
C ASP A 178 -23.58 -18.79 -2.31
N ARG A 179 -23.98 -18.86 -1.03
CA ARG A 179 -23.29 -18.19 0.08
C ARG A 179 -21.82 -18.60 0.20
N ARG A 180 -21.47 -19.89 0.14
CA ARG A 180 -20.07 -20.33 0.24
C ARG A 180 -19.24 -19.97 -0.97
N ILE A 181 -19.83 -20.03 -2.17
CA ILE A 181 -19.19 -19.51 -3.39
C ILE A 181 -18.86 -18.03 -3.20
N ASP A 182 -19.83 -17.21 -2.78
CA ASP A 182 -19.61 -15.78 -2.54
C ASP A 182 -18.51 -15.53 -1.50
N LEU A 183 -18.53 -16.25 -0.37
CA LEU A 183 -17.50 -16.16 0.66
C LEU A 183 -16.11 -16.58 0.14
N SER A 184 -16.02 -17.64 -0.65
CA SER A 184 -14.74 -18.10 -1.22
C SER A 184 -14.16 -17.15 -2.26
N LEU A 185 -15.02 -16.45 -2.99
CA LEU A 185 -14.65 -15.43 -3.98
C LEU A 185 -14.31 -14.09 -3.33
N GLN A 186 -14.74 -13.87 -2.09
CA GLN A 186 -14.38 -12.69 -1.32
C GLN A 186 -12.87 -12.54 -1.22
N ASN A 187 -12.41 -11.32 -1.43
CA ASN A 187 -11.01 -10.95 -1.26
C ASN A 187 -10.94 -9.46 -0.94
N LYS A 188 -10.89 -9.13 0.35
CA LYS A 188 -10.67 -7.77 0.83
C LYS A 188 -9.26 -7.33 0.46
N LYS A 189 -9.16 -6.50 -0.57
CA LYS A 189 -7.90 -5.89 -1.02
C LYS A 189 -7.64 -4.63 -0.22
N LEU A 190 -6.76 -4.71 0.78
CA LEU A 190 -6.32 -3.56 1.55
C LEU A 190 -5.12 -2.91 0.86
N TYR A 191 -5.13 -1.59 0.71
CA TYR A 191 -4.12 -0.84 -0.06
C TYR A 191 -3.24 0.08 0.78
N ALA A 192 -3.73 0.54 1.93
CA ALA A 192 -2.97 1.40 2.81
C ALA A 192 -3.35 1.16 4.27
N ILE A 193 -2.36 1.28 5.15
CA ILE A 193 -2.53 1.23 6.61
C ILE A 193 -1.68 2.33 7.23
N ASN A 194 -2.28 3.21 8.03
CA ASN A 194 -1.56 4.28 8.73
C ASN A 194 -2.39 4.81 9.89
N GLY A 195 -1.79 5.51 10.84
CA GLY A 195 -2.50 6.05 11.98
C GLY A 195 -1.67 7.04 12.80
N PRO A 196 -2.30 7.96 13.53
CA PRO A 196 -1.61 8.81 14.49
C PRO A 196 -1.00 8.04 15.67
N SER A 197 -1.55 6.88 16.03
CA SER A 197 -1.06 6.07 17.15
C SER A 197 -1.44 4.59 17.01
N PRO A 198 -0.83 3.68 17.80
CA PRO A 198 -1.22 2.26 17.85
C PRO A 198 -2.71 2.00 18.15
N ASP A 199 -3.39 2.94 18.81
CA ASP A 199 -4.79 2.82 19.23
C ASP A 199 -5.74 3.63 18.32
N ASP A 200 -5.23 4.15 17.20
CA ASP A 200 -6.00 4.93 16.23
C ASP A 200 -5.40 4.70 14.83
N ILE A 201 -5.76 3.58 14.23
CA ILE A 201 -5.23 3.11 12.94
C ILE A 201 -6.33 3.06 11.89
N TYR A 202 -6.05 3.56 10.70
CA TYR A 202 -6.94 3.56 9.55
C TYR A 202 -6.41 2.60 8.49
N ILE A 203 -7.33 1.90 7.83
CA ILE A 203 -7.04 0.96 6.75
C ILE A 203 -7.98 1.27 5.58
N ALA A 204 -7.43 1.39 4.38
CA ALA A 204 -8.15 1.72 3.15
C ALA A 204 -8.21 0.52 2.19
N SER A 205 -9.33 0.34 1.49
CA SER A 205 -9.56 -0.81 0.60
C SER A 205 -9.87 -0.46 -0.86
N GLY A 206 -9.80 -1.49 -1.70
CA GLY A 206 -10.10 -1.42 -3.13
C GLY A 206 -11.54 -1.11 -3.49
N ASN A 207 -12.47 -1.30 -2.54
CA ASN A 207 -13.90 -1.07 -2.74
C ASN A 207 -14.34 0.28 -2.13
N GLY A 208 -13.39 1.17 -1.84
CA GLY A 208 -13.65 2.45 -1.21
C GLY A 208 -13.98 2.37 0.28
N GLU A 209 -13.71 1.25 0.93
CA GLU A 209 -13.98 1.08 2.35
C GLU A 209 -12.86 1.65 3.20
N ILE A 210 -13.23 2.18 4.35
CA ILE A 210 -12.29 2.63 5.39
C ILE A 210 -12.61 1.84 6.64
N PHE A 211 -11.59 1.25 7.24
CA PHE A 211 -11.68 0.59 8.54
C PHE A 211 -10.88 1.38 9.57
N HIS A 212 -11.31 1.31 10.82
CA HIS A 212 -10.64 1.90 11.97
C HIS A 212 -10.37 0.82 13.00
N ASN A 213 -9.12 0.72 13.45
CA ASN A 213 -8.70 -0.14 14.53
C ASN A 213 -8.34 0.74 15.74
N ASP A 214 -8.93 0.42 16.89
CA ASP A 214 -8.79 1.16 18.15
C ASP A 214 -7.67 0.60 19.06
N GLY A 215 -6.75 -0.18 18.49
CA GLY A 215 -5.72 -0.94 19.22
C GLY A 215 -6.16 -2.35 19.59
N HIS A 216 -7.46 -2.67 19.47
CA HIS A 216 -7.99 -3.99 19.82
C HIS A 216 -8.89 -4.57 18.73
N THR A 217 -9.88 -3.80 18.29
CA THR A 217 -10.91 -4.27 17.35
C THR A 217 -10.97 -3.38 16.13
N THR A 218 -11.28 -3.98 15.00
CA THR A 218 -11.41 -3.28 13.72
C THR A 218 -12.87 -3.16 13.33
N ARG A 219 -13.32 -1.93 13.10
CA ARG A 219 -14.67 -1.63 12.62
C ARG A 219 -14.63 -0.92 11.27
N LYS A 220 -15.60 -1.22 10.42
CA LYS A 220 -15.81 -0.48 9.17
C LYS A 220 -16.44 0.88 9.48
N LEU A 221 -15.89 1.95 8.91
CA LEU A 221 -16.45 3.30 8.94
C LEU A 221 -17.39 3.52 7.75
N THR A 222 -18.29 4.49 7.87
CA THR A 222 -19.01 5.02 6.70
C THR A 222 -18.02 5.71 5.78
N SER A 223 -18.02 5.30 4.51
CA SER A 223 -17.23 5.93 3.46
C SER A 223 -18.15 6.66 2.48
N PRO A 224 -17.83 7.88 2.05
CA PRO A 224 -18.62 8.62 1.07
C PRO A 224 -18.37 8.16 -0.38
N VAL A 225 -17.50 7.17 -0.60
CA VAL A 225 -17.09 6.70 -1.93
C VAL A 225 -17.12 5.17 -2.02
N SER A 226 -17.12 4.67 -3.26
CA SER A 226 -17.02 3.24 -3.58
C SER A 226 -15.82 2.90 -4.48
N SER A 227 -14.99 3.88 -4.82
CA SER A 227 -13.79 3.73 -5.64
C SER A 227 -12.57 3.41 -4.77
N ALA A 228 -11.57 2.73 -5.33
CA ALA A 228 -10.41 2.28 -4.56
C ALA A 228 -9.67 3.44 -3.87
N LEU A 229 -9.43 3.29 -2.57
CA LEU A 229 -8.62 4.19 -1.75
C LEU A 229 -7.22 3.58 -1.62
N LEU A 230 -6.17 4.36 -1.89
CA LEU A 230 -4.82 3.87 -2.20
C LEU A 230 -3.71 4.40 -1.27
N ASP A 231 -3.93 5.51 -0.56
CA ASP A 231 -2.97 6.01 0.44
C ASP A 231 -3.67 6.70 1.61
N ILE A 232 -3.02 6.67 2.77
CA ILE A 232 -3.46 7.33 4.01
C ILE A 232 -2.31 8.19 4.53
N LEU A 233 -2.58 9.48 4.70
CA LEU A 233 -1.66 10.45 5.26
C LEU A 233 -2.23 11.01 6.56
N VAL A 234 -1.45 10.91 7.63
CA VAL A 234 -1.81 11.44 8.94
C VAL A 234 -1.12 12.78 9.13
N GLN A 235 -1.90 13.82 9.34
CA GLN A 235 -1.37 15.12 9.77
C GLN A 235 -1.35 15.19 11.31
N ASP A 236 -2.46 14.83 11.94
CA ASP A 236 -2.67 14.81 13.38
C ASP A 236 -3.87 13.88 13.72
N PRO A 237 -4.17 13.62 15.01
CA PRO A 237 -5.27 12.73 15.40
C PRO A 237 -6.68 13.16 14.95
N ASP A 238 -6.88 14.42 14.58
CA ASP A 238 -8.16 14.94 14.11
C ASP A 238 -8.21 15.07 12.58
N THR A 239 -7.05 15.02 11.91
CA THR A 239 -6.89 15.28 10.48
C THR A 239 -6.16 14.13 9.79
N VAL A 240 -6.95 13.16 9.28
CA VAL A 240 -6.47 12.07 8.45
C VAL A 240 -6.96 12.26 7.02
N TRP A 241 -6.02 12.19 6.08
CA TRP A 241 -6.27 12.29 4.65
C TRP A 241 -6.27 10.90 4.03
N VAL A 242 -7.21 10.65 3.12
CA VAL A 242 -7.27 9.41 2.34
C VAL A 242 -7.46 9.77 0.87
N SER A 243 -6.67 9.19 -0.03
CA SER A 243 -6.81 9.44 -1.46
C SER A 243 -6.84 8.16 -2.27
N GLY A 244 -7.29 8.25 -3.53
CA GLY A 244 -7.35 7.09 -4.40
C GLY A 244 -7.82 7.39 -5.82
N ARG A 245 -8.55 6.43 -6.39
CA ARG A 245 -9.12 6.52 -7.75
C ARG A 245 -10.23 7.57 -7.84
N ASP A 246 -10.58 7.92 -9.06
CA ASP A 246 -11.61 8.92 -9.39
C ASP A 246 -11.37 10.27 -8.73
N GLY A 247 -10.10 10.68 -8.66
CA GLY A 247 -9.62 11.92 -8.07
C GLY A 247 -10.00 12.09 -6.60
N THR A 248 -10.28 10.99 -5.90
CA THR A 248 -10.79 11.03 -4.53
C THR A 248 -9.74 11.59 -3.59
N LEU A 249 -10.10 12.65 -2.87
CA LEU A 249 -9.39 13.14 -1.68
C LEU A 249 -10.40 13.33 -0.56
N LEU A 250 -10.22 12.59 0.53
CA LEU A 250 -11.03 12.65 1.73
C LEU A 250 -10.22 13.24 2.88
N CYS A 251 -10.91 13.89 3.81
CA CYS A 251 -10.33 14.31 5.08
C CYS A 251 -11.32 14.05 6.23
N GLY A 252 -10.81 13.64 7.38
CA GLY A 252 -11.61 13.38 8.56
C GLY A 252 -10.91 12.47 9.56
N ASN A 253 -11.69 11.78 10.38
CA ASN A 253 -11.22 10.81 11.36
C ASN A 253 -12.36 9.86 11.78
N ALA A 254 -12.07 8.90 12.65
CA ALA A 254 -13.04 7.88 13.09
C ALA A 254 -14.18 8.42 13.98
N ARG A 255 -13.99 9.60 14.60
CA ARG A 255 -14.97 10.25 15.49
C ARG A 255 -15.94 11.14 14.70
N ALA A 256 -15.42 11.92 13.76
CA ALA A 256 -16.18 12.89 12.96
C ALA A 256 -16.67 12.34 11.61
N GLY A 257 -16.09 11.22 11.14
CA GLY A 257 -16.31 10.69 9.80
C GLY A 257 -15.42 11.38 8.75
N PHE A 258 -15.46 10.86 7.52
CA PHE A 258 -14.70 11.39 6.39
C PHE A 258 -15.60 12.19 5.43
N GLN A 259 -15.09 13.33 4.97
CA GLN A 259 -15.73 14.17 3.98
C GLN A 259 -14.93 14.16 2.67
N THR A 260 -15.63 14.23 1.54
CA THR A 260 -15.01 14.35 0.22
C THR A 260 -14.64 15.80 -0.06
N LEU A 261 -13.34 16.06 -0.27
CA LEU A 261 -12.81 17.39 -0.58
C LEU A 261 -12.49 17.56 -2.06
N ALA A 262 -12.18 16.46 -2.75
CA ALA A 262 -12.02 16.46 -4.20
C ALA A 262 -12.49 15.13 -4.81
N SER A 263 -12.91 15.22 -6.07
CA SER A 263 -13.25 14.12 -6.96
C SER A 263 -12.89 14.51 -8.39
N GLY A 264 -12.62 13.53 -9.25
CA GLY A 264 -12.20 13.78 -10.62
C GLY A 264 -11.90 12.50 -11.39
N ARG A 265 -10.89 12.56 -12.26
CA ARG A 265 -10.48 11.43 -13.11
C ARG A 265 -9.07 10.90 -12.80
N GLN A 266 -8.36 11.58 -11.90
CA GLN A 266 -7.00 11.23 -11.47
C GLN A 266 -7.01 9.89 -10.71
N GLY A 267 -5.90 9.18 -10.73
CA GLY A 267 -5.67 8.04 -9.84
C GLY A 267 -4.55 8.40 -8.88
N PHE A 268 -4.89 8.91 -7.69
CA PHE A 268 -3.86 9.29 -6.71
C PHE A 268 -3.22 8.05 -6.10
N SER A 269 -1.88 8.00 -6.07
CA SER A 269 -1.13 6.86 -5.52
C SER A 269 -0.49 7.11 -4.16
N THR A 270 0.03 8.32 -3.92
CA THR A 270 0.67 8.68 -2.65
C THR A 270 0.44 10.15 -2.33
N MET A 271 0.48 10.50 -1.04
CA MET A 271 0.34 11.85 -0.53
C MET A 271 1.52 12.28 0.35
N ALA A 272 1.79 13.58 0.37
CA ALA A 272 2.73 14.20 1.29
C ALA A 272 2.19 15.56 1.79
N LEU A 273 2.27 15.80 3.10
CA LEU A 273 2.03 17.12 3.68
C LEU A 273 3.35 17.91 3.62
N PHE A 274 3.33 19.05 2.95
CA PHE A 274 4.49 19.93 2.85
C PHE A 274 4.04 21.38 2.90
N GLU A 275 4.59 22.16 3.84
CA GLU A 275 4.27 23.59 4.03
C GLU A 275 2.75 23.90 4.07
N GLY A 276 1.98 23.05 4.75
CA GLY A 276 0.52 23.23 4.91
C GLY A 276 -0.31 22.81 3.69
N LYS A 277 0.30 22.20 2.66
CA LYS A 277 -0.38 21.73 1.46
C LYS A 277 -0.26 20.22 1.31
N ILE A 278 -1.28 19.61 0.72
CA ILE A 278 -1.25 18.18 0.37
C ILE A 278 -0.76 18.05 -1.07
N TYR A 279 0.41 17.45 -1.24
CA TYR A 279 0.93 17.06 -2.54
C TYR A 279 0.51 15.63 -2.84
N LEU A 280 0.10 15.37 -4.09
CA LEU A 280 -0.37 14.05 -4.53
C LEU A 280 0.32 13.64 -5.83
N SER A 281 0.72 12.39 -5.91
CA SER A 281 1.14 11.76 -7.17
C SER A 281 -0.04 11.10 -7.87
N SER A 282 -0.13 11.19 -9.20
CA SER A 282 -1.15 10.50 -10.00
C SER A 282 -0.52 9.55 -11.02
N PHE A 283 -0.93 8.28 -11.00
CA PHE A 283 -0.49 7.26 -11.96
C PHE A 283 -1.43 7.11 -13.16
N ALA A 284 -2.58 7.78 -13.16
CA ALA A 284 -3.61 7.65 -14.21
C ALA A 284 -4.05 9.02 -14.74
N SER A 285 -4.38 9.07 -16.03
CA SER A 285 -4.57 10.31 -16.80
C SER A 285 -5.55 11.32 -16.16
N PRO A 286 -5.10 12.55 -15.80
CA PRO A 286 -3.75 13.09 -15.97
C PRO A 286 -2.77 12.53 -14.93
N ARG A 287 -1.62 12.03 -15.42
CA ARG A 287 -0.47 11.67 -14.58
C ARG A 287 0.25 12.92 -14.10
N GLY A 288 1.01 12.77 -13.02
CA GLY A 288 1.94 13.81 -12.55
C GLY A 288 1.69 14.27 -11.13
N LEU A 289 2.15 15.48 -10.82
CA LEU A 289 2.10 16.09 -9.49
C LEU A 289 0.89 17.01 -9.33
N PHE A 290 0.15 16.84 -8.24
CA PHE A 290 -1.01 17.64 -7.87
C PHE A 290 -0.81 18.26 -6.49
N VAL A 291 -1.51 19.37 -6.24
CA VAL A 291 -1.52 20.07 -4.96
C VAL A 291 -2.96 20.34 -4.56
N TYR A 292 -3.26 20.15 -3.28
CA TYR A 292 -4.47 20.61 -2.63
C TYR A 292 -4.11 21.59 -1.51
N ASP A 293 -4.57 22.82 -1.67
CA ASP A 293 -4.46 23.92 -0.70
C ASP A 293 -5.81 24.59 -0.42
N GLY A 294 -6.87 23.78 -0.40
CA GLY A 294 -8.28 24.21 -0.42
C GLY A 294 -8.91 24.07 -1.80
N GLN A 295 -8.09 24.10 -2.85
CA GLN A 295 -8.48 23.74 -4.21
C GLN A 295 -7.47 22.74 -4.79
N LEU A 296 -7.96 21.77 -5.56
CA LEU A 296 -7.11 20.81 -6.26
C LEU A 296 -6.64 21.38 -7.61
N TRP A 297 -5.32 21.38 -7.85
CA TRP A 297 -4.72 21.78 -9.12
C TRP A 297 -3.48 20.97 -9.46
N GLN A 298 -3.11 20.93 -10.74
CA GLN A 298 -1.96 20.19 -11.24
C GLN A 298 -0.73 21.10 -11.35
N VAL A 299 0.42 20.64 -10.87
CA VAL A 299 1.70 21.33 -11.09
C VAL A 299 2.11 21.14 -12.53
N ALA A 300 2.31 22.23 -13.26
CA ALA A 300 2.73 22.19 -14.65
C ALA A 300 4.15 21.61 -14.78
N SER A 301 4.31 20.68 -15.72
CA SER A 301 5.63 20.35 -16.24
C SER A 301 6.18 21.51 -17.06
N ASP A 302 7.49 21.75 -16.99
CA ASP A 302 8.21 22.67 -17.86
C ASP A 302 9.62 22.13 -18.16
N GLY A 303 10.44 22.90 -18.91
CA GLY A 303 11.80 22.49 -19.27
C GLY A 303 12.72 22.18 -18.08
N ALA A 304 12.41 22.68 -16.87
CA ALA A 304 13.14 22.37 -15.64
C ALA A 304 12.43 21.30 -14.78
N ARG A 305 11.11 21.19 -14.88
CA ARG A 305 10.23 20.33 -14.08
C ARG A 305 9.54 19.28 -14.95
N ALA A 306 10.11 18.09 -15.06
CA ALA A 306 9.52 17.00 -15.83
C ALA A 306 8.62 16.11 -14.95
N PHE A 307 7.38 16.54 -14.70
CA PHE A 307 6.41 15.86 -13.84
C PHE A 307 5.31 15.13 -14.60
N ASP A 308 5.56 14.75 -15.85
CA ASP A 308 4.59 14.02 -16.69
C ASP A 308 4.33 12.61 -16.17
N ASP A 309 5.27 12.09 -15.38
CA ASP A 309 5.14 10.85 -14.64
C ASP A 309 5.64 11.01 -13.20
N VAL A 310 4.73 10.91 -12.23
CA VAL A 310 5.03 10.93 -10.81
C VAL A 310 4.19 9.84 -10.14
N HIS A 311 4.85 8.84 -9.58
CA HIS A 311 4.18 7.75 -8.87
C HIS A 311 4.33 7.83 -7.35
N THR A 312 5.32 8.59 -6.85
CA THR A 312 5.57 8.78 -5.43
C THR A 312 5.87 10.26 -5.12
N VAL A 313 5.23 10.76 -4.06
CA VAL A 313 5.61 11.98 -3.35
C VAL A 313 5.83 11.65 -1.87
N ASP A 314 6.82 12.27 -1.26
CA ASP A 314 7.08 12.14 0.18
C ASP A 314 7.69 13.44 0.71
N ALA A 315 7.48 13.77 1.98
CA ALA A 315 8.02 15.00 2.57
C ALA A 315 8.75 14.68 3.88
N ARG A 316 10.01 15.12 3.99
CA ARG A 316 10.88 14.84 5.14
C ARG A 316 11.82 16.01 5.39
N ASP A 317 11.98 16.34 6.67
CA ASP A 317 12.97 17.30 7.16
C ASP A 317 13.01 18.62 6.35
N GLY A 318 11.85 19.18 6.03
CA GLY A 318 11.73 20.44 5.29
C GLY A 318 11.90 20.34 3.78
N VAL A 319 11.89 19.14 3.20
CA VAL A 319 12.01 18.91 1.76
C VAL A 319 10.88 18.00 1.25
N LEU A 320 10.27 18.39 0.13
CA LEU A 320 9.37 17.55 -0.66
C LEU A 320 10.17 16.80 -1.72
N TRP A 321 10.04 15.47 -1.74
CA TRP A 321 10.56 14.59 -2.76
C TRP A 321 9.48 14.22 -3.77
N VAL A 322 9.81 14.27 -5.05
CA VAL A 322 8.92 13.94 -6.16
C VAL A 322 9.63 12.92 -7.05
N ILE A 323 9.01 11.74 -7.18
CA ILE A 323 9.61 10.60 -7.85
C ILE A 323 8.65 10.02 -8.89
N GLY A 324 9.17 9.84 -10.09
CA GLY A 324 8.55 9.12 -11.20
C GLY A 324 9.47 8.01 -11.71
N SER A 325 9.05 7.33 -12.77
CA SER A 325 9.79 6.17 -13.29
C SER A 325 11.20 6.51 -13.77
N THR A 326 11.40 7.76 -14.23
CA THR A 326 12.68 8.29 -14.72
C THR A 326 13.02 9.67 -14.14
N THR A 327 12.25 10.11 -13.14
CA THR A 327 12.36 11.45 -12.54
C THR A 327 12.65 11.33 -11.05
N LEU A 328 13.68 12.05 -10.58
CA LEU A 328 13.90 12.32 -9.17
C LEU A 328 14.12 13.82 -9.00
N ALA A 329 13.30 14.46 -8.17
CA ALA A 329 13.46 15.86 -7.83
C ALA A 329 13.14 16.09 -6.35
N ARG A 330 13.69 17.18 -5.81
CA ARG A 330 13.35 17.67 -4.47
C ARG A 330 13.07 19.16 -4.47
N PHE A 331 12.24 19.62 -3.54
CA PHE A 331 11.79 21.00 -3.40
C PHE A 331 11.91 21.44 -1.93
N ASP A 332 12.58 22.56 -1.70
CA ASP A 332 12.84 23.12 -0.36
C ASP A 332 11.86 24.21 0.09
N GLY A 333 10.74 24.37 -0.65
CA GLY A 333 9.79 25.47 -0.46
C GLY A 333 10.06 26.69 -1.34
N LYS A 334 11.25 26.79 -1.94
CA LYS A 334 11.67 27.93 -2.76
C LYS A 334 12.14 27.52 -4.15
N SER A 335 12.91 26.45 -4.24
CA SER A 335 13.62 26.02 -5.44
C SER A 335 13.54 24.51 -5.65
N TRP A 336 13.46 24.13 -6.92
CA TRP A 336 13.48 22.74 -7.35
C TRP A 336 14.89 22.32 -7.72
N GLU A 337 15.30 21.16 -7.23
CA GLU A 337 16.53 20.49 -7.63
C GLU A 337 16.17 19.16 -8.30
N ARG A 338 16.60 18.99 -9.56
CA ARG A 338 16.50 17.70 -10.25
C ARG A 338 17.77 16.90 -9.99
N ILE A 339 17.61 15.67 -9.53
CA ILE A 339 18.72 14.75 -9.27
C ILE A 339 18.78 13.75 -10.41
N LYS A 340 19.96 13.60 -11.02
CA LYS A 340 20.17 12.63 -12.09
C LYS A 340 20.20 11.22 -11.48
N LEU A 341 19.36 10.33 -12.03
CA LEU A 341 19.39 8.91 -11.72
C LEU A 341 20.66 8.26 -12.31
N PRO A 342 21.22 7.23 -11.66
CA PRO A 342 22.31 6.45 -12.24
C PRO A 342 21.84 5.68 -13.49
N GLU A 343 22.79 5.33 -14.35
CA GLU A 343 22.53 4.37 -15.42
C GLU A 343 22.46 2.95 -14.84
N TRP A 344 21.86 2.00 -15.56
CA TRP A 344 21.76 0.62 -15.07
C TRP A 344 23.12 -0.06 -14.83
N ALA A 345 24.18 0.39 -15.51
CA ALA A 345 25.51 -0.20 -15.41
C ALA A 345 26.33 0.34 -14.23
N ASP A 346 25.90 1.45 -13.63
CA ASP A 346 26.51 2.05 -12.43
C ASP A 346 26.10 1.26 -11.18
#